data_AF-A0A2R4KYL3-F1
#
_entry.id   AF-A0A2R4KYL3-F1
#
_cell.length_a   1.000
_cell.length_b   1.000
_cell.length_c   1.000
_cell.angle_alpha   90.00
_cell.angle_beta   90.00
_cell.angle_gamma   90.00
#
_symmetry.space_group_name_H-M   'P 1'
#
loop_
_entity.id
_entity.type
_entity.pdbx_description
1 polymer ?
#
loop_
_entity_poly.entity_id
_entity_poly.type
_entity_poly.pdbx_seq_one_letter_code
_entity_poly.pdbx_strand_id
1 'polypeptide(L)'
;AMMVAGRAEAGVALGATRVIYPAGQKQVQLAVTNNDENSTYLIQSWVENADGVKDGRFIVTPPLFAMKGKKENTLRILDAT
;
A
#
# COMPACT_ATOMS: atom_id res chain seq x y z
N ALA A 1 5.38 -27.96 -27.85
CA ALA A 1 4.73 -27.92 -26.52
C ALA A 1 4.19 -26.52 -26.31
N MET A 2 2.89 -26.37 -26.08
CA MET A 2 2.22 -25.07 -25.88
C MET A 2 2.36 -24.69 -24.40
N MET A 3 3.12 -23.64 -24.10
CA MET A 3 3.21 -23.09 -22.74
C MET A 3 1.90 -22.39 -22.42
N VAL A 4 1.12 -22.95 -21.50
CA VAL A 4 -0.04 -22.27 -20.91
C VAL A 4 0.50 -21.31 -19.86
N ALA A 5 0.42 -20.00 -20.13
CA ALA A 5 0.72 -18.98 -19.13
C ALA A 5 -0.37 -19.00 -18.04
N GLY A 6 0.03 -19.15 -16.77
CA GLY A 6 -0.88 -19.11 -15.62
C GLY A 6 -1.54 -17.73 -15.48
N ARG A 7 -2.80 -17.69 -15.02
CA ARG A 7 -3.46 -16.43 -14.68
C ARG A 7 -2.79 -15.83 -13.45
N ALA A 8 -2.31 -14.60 -13.56
CA ALA A 8 -1.86 -13.81 -12.40
C ALA A 8 -3.09 -13.11 -11.80
N GLU A 9 -3.46 -13.50 -10.58
CA GLU A 9 -4.51 -12.83 -9.81
C GLU A 9 -3.84 -11.83 -8.85
N ALA A 10 -4.19 -10.55 -8.99
CA ALA A 10 -3.72 -9.49 -8.10
C ALA A 10 -4.86 -9.08 -7.17
N GLY A 11 -4.73 -9.40 -5.88
CA GLY A 11 -5.76 -9.10 -4.88
C GLY A 11 -5.73 -7.66 -4.37
N VAL A 12 -4.57 -6.98 -4.38
CA VAL A 12 -4.40 -5.65 -3.76
C VAL A 12 -4.21 -4.57 -4.82
N ALA A 13 -5.01 -3.51 -4.73
CA ALA A 13 -4.90 -2.32 -5.57
C ALA A 13 -4.64 -1.06 -4.72
N LEU A 14 -3.86 -0.13 -5.27
CA LEU A 14 -3.62 1.18 -4.68
C LEU A 14 -4.45 2.23 -5.42
N GLY A 15 -4.96 3.23 -4.69
CA GLY A 15 -5.74 4.33 -5.27
C GLY A 15 -4.93 5.28 -6.17
N ALA A 16 -3.60 5.18 -6.15
CA ALA A 16 -2.70 5.97 -6.99
C ALA A 16 -1.38 5.23 -7.27
N THR A 17 -0.71 5.59 -8.36
CA THR A 17 0.64 5.10 -8.72
C THR A 17 1.77 5.95 -8.14
N ARG A 18 1.43 7.13 -7.62
CA ARG A 18 2.36 8.08 -6.97
C ARG A 18 1.61 8.88 -5.93
N VAL A 19 2.27 9.15 -4.82
CA VAL A 19 1.82 10.11 -3.81
C VAL A 19 2.75 11.33 -3.85
N ILE A 20 2.18 12.53 -4.02
CA ILE A 20 2.91 13.79 -3.86
C ILE A 20 2.62 14.31 -2.45
N TYR A 21 3.68 14.57 -1.67
CA TYR A 21 3.58 15.13 -0.32
C TYR A 21 3.95 16.63 -0.37
N PRO A 22 2.97 17.55 -0.35
CA PRO A 22 3.28 18.99 -0.36
C PRO A 22 3.95 19.41 0.95
N ALA A 23 4.93 20.31 0.87
CA ALA A 23 5.59 20.87 2.05
C ALA A 23 4.56 21.55 2.97
N GLY A 24 4.71 21.37 4.29
CA GLY A 24 3.84 21.95 5.31
C GLY A 24 2.53 21.17 5.56
N GLN A 25 2.25 20.11 4.80
CA GLN A 25 1.13 19.22 5.11
C GLN A 25 1.49 18.26 6.24
N LYS A 26 0.51 17.97 7.11
CA LYS A 26 0.70 17.05 8.25
C LYS A 26 0.60 15.58 7.84
N GLN A 27 -0.18 15.28 6.80
CA GLN A 27 -0.35 13.94 6.29
C GLN A 27 -0.94 13.97 4.87
N VAL A 28 -0.76 12.86 4.15
CA VAL A 28 -1.48 12.54 2.91
C VAL A 28 -2.10 11.15 3.04
N GLN A 29 -3.11 10.87 2.22
CA GLN A 29 -3.88 9.63 2.27
C GLN A 29 -3.68 8.82 0.99
N LEU A 30 -3.62 7.49 1.14
CA LEU A 30 -3.57 6.54 0.03
C LEU A 30 -4.60 5.45 0.29
N ALA A 31 -5.56 5.30 -0.62
CA ALA A 31 -6.51 4.20 -0.57
C ALA A 31 -5.84 2.88 -0.97
N VAL A 32 -6.19 1.81 -0.28
CA VAL A 32 -5.78 0.43 -0.56
C VAL A 32 -7.04 -0.43 -0.59
N THR A 33 -7.20 -1.23 -1.63
CA THR A 33 -8.39 -2.05 -1.85
C THR A 33 -8.00 -3.50 -2.04
N ASN A 34 -8.75 -4.39 -1.39
CA ASN A 34 -8.69 -5.83 -1.67
C ASN A 34 -9.81 -6.19 -2.66
N ASN A 35 -9.43 -6.48 -3.91
CA ASN A 35 -10.31 -6.85 -5.01
C ASN A 35 -10.69 -8.35 -5.01
N ASP A 36 -10.01 -9.16 -4.22
CA ASP A 36 -10.38 -10.55 -4.00
C ASP A 36 -11.53 -10.59 -2.99
N GLU A 37 -12.65 -11.22 -3.34
CA GLU A 37 -13.82 -11.32 -2.47
C GLU A 37 -13.64 -12.34 -1.35
N ASN A 38 -12.82 -13.37 -1.57
CA ASN A 38 -12.77 -14.57 -0.73
C ASN A 38 -11.48 -14.65 0.10
N SER A 39 -10.44 -13.91 -0.28
CA SER A 39 -9.16 -13.91 0.41
C SER A 39 -9.02 -12.77 1.42
N THR A 40 -8.37 -13.06 2.54
CA THR A 40 -7.91 -12.05 3.49
C THR A 40 -6.40 -11.85 3.31
N TYR A 41 -5.97 -10.60 3.11
CA TYR A 41 -4.55 -10.26 3.00
C TYR A 41 -4.07 -9.52 4.23
N LEU A 42 -2.81 -9.73 4.59
CA LEU A 42 -2.10 -8.91 5.57
C LEU A 42 -1.34 -7.81 4.82
N ILE A 43 -1.64 -6.56 5.11
CA ILE A 43 -0.99 -5.41 4.49
C ILE A 43 0.04 -4.86 5.47
N GLN A 44 1.31 -4.87 5.05
CA GLN A 44 2.42 -4.25 5.76
C GLN A 44 2.97 -3.10 4.92
N SER A 45 3.22 -1.95 5.55
CA SER A 45 3.70 -0.75 4.86
C SER A 45 4.91 -0.13 5.55
N TRP A 46 5.86 0.34 4.74
CA TRP A 46 7.01 1.13 5.13
C TRP A 46 7.43 2.03 3.96
N VAL A 47 8.30 3.01 4.22
CA VAL A 47 8.90 3.87 3.20
C VAL A 47 10.38 3.52 3.09
N GLU A 48 10.89 3.48 1.86
CA GLU A 48 12.30 3.32 1.56
C GLU A 48 12.82 4.57 0.84
N ASN A 49 14.11 4.84 0.98
CA ASN A 49 14.80 5.85 0.19
C ASN A 49 15.19 5.28 -1.20
N ALA A 50 15.82 6.11 -2.04
CA ALA A 50 16.22 5.72 -3.38
C ALA A 50 17.26 4.58 -3.43
N ASP A 51 17.96 4.33 -2.31
CA ASP A 51 18.95 3.26 -2.17
C ASP A 51 18.32 1.94 -1.65
N GLY A 52 17.00 1.89 -1.47
CA GLY A 52 16.28 0.74 -0.93
C GLY A 52 16.42 0.55 0.59
N VAL A 53 16.91 1.57 1.29
CA VAL A 53 17.03 1.55 2.76
C VAL A 53 15.75 2.11 3.36
N LYS A 54 15.21 1.43 4.38
CA LYS A 54 14.05 1.91 5.13
C LYS A 54 14.31 3.32 5.67
N ASP A 55 13.45 4.26 5.29
CA ASP A 55 13.53 5.66 5.70
C ASP A 55 12.62 5.90 6.92
N GLY A 56 13.17 6.53 7.96
CA GLY A 56 12.44 6.87 9.17
C GLY A 56 11.73 8.24 9.12
N ARG A 57 11.99 9.05 8.09
CA ARG A 57 11.39 10.39 7.95
C ARG A 57 9.89 10.36 7.70
N PHE A 58 9.38 9.28 7.12
CA PHE A 58 7.95 9.11 6.89
C PHE A 58 7.43 7.86 7.61
N ILE A 59 6.28 7.99 8.25
CA ILE A 59 5.57 6.89 8.89
C ILE A 59 4.27 6.63 8.13
N VAL A 60 3.95 5.35 7.91
CA VAL A 60 2.68 4.93 7.33
C VAL A 60 1.82 4.29 8.41
N THR A 61 0.57 4.77 8.54
CA THR A 61 -0.39 4.30 9.55
C THR A 61 -1.70 3.83 8.90
N PRO A 62 -2.23 2.65 9.26
CA PRO A 62 -1.59 1.62 10.10
C PRO A 62 -0.41 0.92 9.37
N PRO A 63 0.70 0.62 10.06
CA PRO A 63 1.86 -0.03 9.44
C PRO A 63 1.62 -1.51 9.13
N LEU A 64 0.65 -2.15 9.82
CA LEU A 64 0.27 -3.54 9.64
C LEU A 64 -1.22 -3.72 9.95
N PHE A 65 -1.99 -4.31 9.04
CA PHE A 65 -3.40 -4.61 9.26
C PHE A 65 -3.92 -5.70 8.32
N ALA A 66 -4.94 -6.43 8.74
CA ALA A 66 -5.59 -7.44 7.91
C ALA A 66 -6.78 -6.85 7.13
N MET A 67 -6.81 -7.09 5.81
CA MET A 67 -7.89 -6.71 4.90
C MET A 67 -8.68 -7.94 4.46
N LYS A 68 -9.92 -8.05 4.93
CA LYS A 68 -10.88 -9.03 4.41
C LYS A 68 -11.28 -8.64 2.98
N GLY A 69 -11.85 -9.60 2.24
CA GLY A 69 -12.26 -9.36 0.86
C GLY A 69 -13.23 -8.20 0.68
N LYS A 70 -13.16 -7.55 -0.49
CA LYS A 70 -14.02 -6.44 -0.90
C LYS A 70 -13.99 -5.21 0.02
N LYS A 71 -12.91 -5.03 0.79
CA LYS A 71 -12.71 -3.87 1.68
C LYS A 71 -11.75 -2.86 1.07
N GLU A 72 -12.07 -1.59 1.29
CA GLU A 72 -11.18 -0.45 1.11
C GLU A 72 -10.72 0.06 2.48
N ASN A 73 -9.42 0.36 2.58
CA ASN A 73 -8.79 0.94 3.75
C ASN A 73 -7.91 2.12 3.34
N THR A 74 -7.80 3.12 4.20
CA THR A 74 -6.93 4.28 3.97
C THR A 74 -5.65 4.18 4.77
N LEU A 75 -4.51 4.22 4.08
CA LEU A 75 -3.21 4.49 4.68
C LEU A 75 -3.00 6.00 4.83
N ARG A 76 -2.44 6.41 5.96
CA ARG A 76 -1.99 7.79 6.21
C ARG A 76 -0.47 7.80 6.18
N ILE A 77 0.10 8.64 5.34
CA ILE A 77 1.55 8.89 5.28
C ILE A 77 1.79 10.22 5.99
N LEU A 78 2.63 10.20 7.02
CA LEU A 78 2.93 11.35 7.87
C LEU A 78 4.43 11.65 7.80
N ASP A 79 4.78 12.93 7.82
CA ASP A 79 6.12 13.37 8.15
C ASP A 79 6.37 13.13 9.64
N ALA A 80 7.48 12.47 9.96
CA ALA A 80 7.89 12.08 11.31
C ALA A 80 9.03 12.95 11.85
N THR A 81 9.47 13.95 11.09
CA THR A 81 10.53 14.90 11.49
C THR A 81 10.01 16.11 12.26
#